data_AF-A0A7J4LPM7-F1
#
_entry.id   AF-A0A7J4LPM7-F1
#
_cell.length_a   1.000
_cell.length_b   1.000
_cell.length_c   1.000
_cell.angle_alpha   90.00
_cell.angle_beta   90.00
_cell.angle_gamma   90.00
#
_symmetry.space_group_name_H-M   'P 1'
#
loop_
_entity.id
_entity.type
_entity.pdbx_description
1 polymer ?
#
loop_
_entity_poly.entity_id
_entity_poly.type
_entity_poly.pdbx_seq_one_letter_code
_entity_poly.pdbx_strand_id
1 'polypeptide(L)'
;MAHPGGTTLRDILRNKLAPAELALVPAGWQILGDIVIASIPASLEHRKHEIGEGLLELYPRCRCVLRHLGIRGQVREPEREIIAYRKDMGNGAGCTGTETLHREN
;
A
#
# COMPACT_ATOMS: atom_id res chain seq x y z
N MET A 1 8.13 17.07 -5.29
CA MET A 1 6.91 17.89 -5.13
C MET A 1 6.48 17.72 -3.67
N ALA A 2 6.79 18.67 -2.81
CA ALA A 2 6.48 18.63 -1.37
C ALA A 2 5.26 19.52 -1.10
N HIS A 3 4.24 18.99 -0.43
CA HIS A 3 3.05 19.74 -0.06
C HIS A 3 3.39 20.75 1.06
N PRO A 4 2.91 22.01 0.98
CA PRO A 4 3.08 23.01 2.03
C PRO A 4 2.05 22.76 3.15
N GLY A 5 2.31 21.73 3.96
CA GLY A 5 1.48 21.26 5.06
C GLY A 5 1.99 19.89 5.51
N GLY A 6 2.76 19.86 6.60
CA GLY A 6 3.74 18.81 6.95
C GLY A 6 3.21 17.43 7.37
N THR A 7 2.08 16.95 6.85
CA THR A 7 1.58 15.62 7.19
C THR A 7 2.27 14.55 6.34
N THR A 8 3.37 14.00 6.87
CA THR A 8 4.01 12.83 6.26
C THR A 8 3.31 11.55 6.70
N LEU A 9 3.44 10.47 5.92
CA LEU A 9 2.92 9.14 6.30
C LEU A 9 3.37 8.74 7.72
N ARG A 10 4.61 9.09 8.08
CA ARG A 10 5.15 8.89 9.42
C ARG A 10 4.36 9.59 10.51
N ASP A 11 3.84 10.78 10.25
CA ASP A 11 3.07 11.53 11.24
C ASP A 11 1.68 10.90 11.46
N ILE A 12 1.02 10.47 10.37
CA ILE A 12 -0.25 9.72 10.43
C ILE A 12 -0.05 8.41 11.21
N LEU A 13 1.01 7.66 10.88
CA LEU A 13 1.33 6.40 11.53
C LEU A 13 1.91 6.59 12.93
N ARG A 14 2.38 7.77 13.32
CA ARG A 14 2.95 8.01 14.65
C ARG A 14 1.96 7.78 15.78
N ASN A 15 0.66 7.99 15.50
CA ASN A 15 -0.40 7.71 16.46
C ASN A 15 -0.75 6.21 16.53
N LYS A 16 -0.51 5.45 15.44
CA LYS A 16 -0.94 4.06 15.29
C LYS A 16 0.17 3.03 15.51
N LEU A 17 1.41 3.34 15.12
CA LEU A 17 2.59 2.48 15.15
C LEU A 17 3.55 2.90 16.25
N ALA A 18 4.29 1.92 16.79
CA ALA A 18 5.36 2.19 17.74
C ALA A 18 6.53 2.95 17.07
N PRO A 19 7.34 3.70 17.84
CA PRO A 19 8.51 4.41 17.30
C PRO A 19 9.53 3.47 16.63
N ALA A 20 9.68 2.24 17.12
CA ALA A 20 10.51 1.21 16.48
C ALA A 20 9.98 0.80 15.10
N GLU A 21 8.66 0.72 14.96
CA GLU A 21 7.97 0.39 13.71
C GLU A 21 8.07 1.55 12.70
N LEU A 22 7.90 2.80 13.17
CA LEU A 22 8.05 4.02 12.35
C LEU A 22 9.43 4.16 11.69
N ALA A 23 10.48 3.67 12.35
CA ALA A 23 11.83 3.64 11.79
C ALA A 23 11.93 2.66 10.60
N LEU A 24 11.14 1.58 10.63
CA LEU A 24 11.08 0.55 9.58
C LEU A 24 10.09 0.89 8.46
N VAL A 25 9.22 1.89 8.66
CA VAL A 25 8.24 2.28 7.65
C VAL A 25 8.97 2.72 6.38
N PRO A 26 8.67 2.10 5.22
CA PRO A 26 9.28 2.48 3.96
C PRO A 26 8.91 3.92 3.63
N ALA A 27 9.92 4.76 3.41
CA ALA A 27 9.72 6.17 3.03
C ALA A 27 9.36 6.34 1.54
N GLY A 28 9.41 5.27 0.75
CA GLY A 28 9.12 5.27 -0.68
C GLY A 28 8.09 4.22 -1.06
N TRP A 29 7.10 4.65 -1.83
CA TRP A 29 6.08 3.81 -2.46
C TRP A 29 5.88 4.27 -3.91
N GLN A 30 5.36 3.39 -4.73
CA GLN A 30 5.05 3.66 -6.12
C GLN A 30 3.54 3.83 -6.29
N ILE A 31 3.11 4.80 -7.09
CA ILE A 31 1.69 4.99 -7.41
C ILE A 31 1.51 4.64 -8.88
N LEU A 32 0.58 3.72 -9.15
CA LEU A 32 0.24 3.21 -10.48
C LEU A 32 -1.26 3.46 -10.70
N GLY A 33 -1.58 4.59 -11.35
CA GLY A 33 -2.97 5.04 -11.53
C GLY A 33 -3.67 5.27 -10.20
N ASP A 34 -4.66 4.45 -9.89
CA ASP A 34 -5.44 4.45 -8.65
C ASP A 34 -4.90 3.47 -7.59
N ILE A 35 -3.73 2.85 -7.81
CA ILE A 35 -3.17 1.80 -6.93
C ILE A 35 -1.84 2.25 -6.35
N VAL A 36 -1.62 2.05 -5.04
CA VAL A 36 -0.32 2.31 -4.39
C VAL A 36 0.39 0.99 -4.14
N ILE A 37 1.67 0.90 -4.48
CA ILE A 37 2.53 -0.26 -4.28
C ILE A 37 3.63 0.14 -3.29
N ALA A 38 3.64 -0.48 -2.12
CA ALA A 38 4.64 -0.25 -1.08
C ALA A 38 5.41 -1.54 -0.78
N SER A 39 6.70 -1.44 -0.51
CA SER A 39 7.50 -2.60 -0.08
C SER A 39 7.53 -2.62 1.44
N ILE A 40 6.72 -3.47 2.07
CA ILE A 40 6.62 -3.55 3.52
C ILE A 40 7.49 -4.72 4.03
N PRO A 41 8.50 -4.46 4.88
CA PRO A 41 9.34 -5.52 5.43
C PRO A 41 8.51 -6.46 6.32
N ALA A 42 8.94 -7.71 6.46
CA ALA A 42 8.26 -8.72 7.28
C ALA A 42 8.02 -8.26 8.73
N SER A 43 8.92 -7.46 9.29
CA SER A 43 8.76 -6.87 10.63
C SER A 43 7.54 -5.96 10.76
N LEU A 44 7.04 -5.39 9.66
CA LEU A 44 5.84 -4.53 9.62
C LEU A 44 4.64 -5.24 8.97
N GLU A 45 4.73 -6.54 8.75
CA GLU A 45 3.64 -7.33 8.17
C GLU A 45 2.38 -7.25 9.03
N HIS A 46 2.50 -7.32 10.35
CA HIS A 46 1.37 -7.18 11.27
C HIS A 46 0.70 -5.80 11.21
N ARG A 47 1.43 -4.77 10.76
CA ARG A 47 0.96 -3.38 10.60
C ARG A 47 0.64 -3.00 9.16
N LYS A 48 0.69 -3.95 8.22
CA LYS A 48 0.49 -3.67 6.80
C LYS A 48 -0.85 -2.98 6.52
N HIS A 49 -1.89 -3.37 7.25
CA HIS A 49 -3.21 -2.76 7.15
C HIS A 49 -3.19 -1.28 7.57
N GLU A 50 -2.55 -0.95 8.70
CA GLU A 50 -2.48 0.43 9.19
C GLU A 50 -1.67 1.34 8.27
N ILE A 51 -0.56 0.83 7.74
CA ILE A 51 0.26 1.53 6.74
C ILE A 51 -0.57 1.79 5.48
N GLY A 52 -1.32 0.79 5.02
CA GLY A 52 -2.19 0.90 3.85
C GLY A 52 -3.31 1.93 4.05
N GLU A 53 -3.95 1.95 5.23
CA GLU A 53 -4.96 2.96 5.55
C GLU A 53 -4.37 4.36 5.61
N GLY A 54 -3.21 4.53 6.24
CA GLY A 54 -2.52 5.83 6.27
C GLY A 54 -2.15 6.33 4.87
N LEU A 55 -1.78 5.42 3.95
CA LEU A 55 -1.54 5.75 2.55
C LEU A 55 -2.82 6.15 1.81
N LEU A 56 -3.95 5.48 2.05
CA LEU A 56 -5.24 5.85 1.46
C LEU A 56 -5.74 7.22 1.97
N GLU A 57 -5.48 7.53 3.23
CA GLU A 57 -5.80 8.82 3.84
C GLU A 57 -4.95 9.95 3.23
N LEU A 58 -3.66 9.67 2.99
CA LEU A 58 -2.73 10.61 2.35
C LEU A 58 -3.02 10.79 0.85
N TYR A 59 -3.49 9.73 0.18
CA TYR A 59 -3.82 9.73 -1.24
C TYR A 59 -5.30 9.40 -1.47
N PRO A 60 -6.21 10.37 -1.29
CA PRO A 60 -7.65 10.14 -1.44
C PRO A 60 -8.09 9.81 -2.88
N ARG A 61 -7.19 9.86 -3.86
CA ARG A 61 -7.42 9.41 -5.25
C ARG A 61 -7.15 7.92 -5.46
N CYS A 62 -6.45 7.27 -4.52
CA CYS A 62 -6.12 5.86 -4.63
C CYS A 62 -7.22 4.98 -4.03
N ARG A 63 -7.43 3.80 -4.62
CA ARG A 63 -8.51 2.85 -4.27
C ARG A 63 -8.00 1.65 -3.50
N CYS A 64 -6.85 1.08 -3.89
CA CYS A 64 -6.27 -0.08 -3.21
C CYS A 64 -4.75 0.14 -3.02
N VAL A 65 -4.21 -0.45 -1.95
CA VAL A 65 -2.79 -0.47 -1.61
C VAL A 65 -2.30 -1.91 -1.63
N LEU A 66 -1.20 -2.12 -2.33
CA LEU A 66 -0.53 -3.39 -2.52
C LEU A 66 0.81 -3.37 -1.80
N ARG A 67 1.14 -4.49 -1.16
CA ARG A 67 2.46 -4.78 -0.65
C ARG A 67 3.22 -5.62 -1.66
N HIS A 68 4.44 -5.22 -1.97
CA HIS A 68 5.37 -6.08 -2.70
C HIS A 68 6.08 -7.04 -1.74
N LEU A 69 5.93 -8.35 -1.97
CA LEU A 69 6.52 -9.43 -1.16
C LEU A 69 7.80 -10.00 -1.79
N GLY A 70 8.14 -9.58 -3.01
CA GLY A 70 9.31 -10.03 -3.75
C GLY A 70 8.92 -10.77 -5.03
N ILE A 71 9.83 -11.59 -5.54
CA ILE A 71 9.62 -12.41 -6.75
C ILE A 71 9.75 -13.88 -6.32
N ARG A 72 8.73 -14.69 -6.57
CA ARG A 72 8.76 -16.14 -6.29
C ARG A 72 8.47 -16.91 -7.57
N GLY A 73 9.27 -17.95 -7.83
CA GLY A 73 9.14 -18.86 -8.98
C GLY A 73 10.26 -18.75 -10.01
N GLN A 74 10.46 -19.79 -10.82
CA GLN A 74 11.31 -19.75 -12.02
C GLN A 74 10.79 -18.76 -13.07
N VAL A 75 9.49 -18.50 -13.04
CA VAL A 75 8.79 -17.44 -13.76
C VAL A 75 8.78 -16.20 -12.86
N ARG A 76 9.33 -15.09 -13.33
CA ARG A 76 9.63 -13.87 -12.54
C ARG A 76 8.37 -13.08 -12.18
N GLU A 77 7.45 -13.68 -11.45
CA GLU A 77 6.20 -13.05 -11.07
C GLU A 77 6.36 -12.30 -9.74
N PRO A 78 6.10 -10.97 -9.71
CA PRO A 78 6.16 -10.21 -8.48
C PRO A 78 4.98 -10.60 -7.59
N GLU A 79 5.26 -11.22 -6.45
CA GLU A 79 4.28 -11.54 -5.44
C GLU A 79 3.81 -10.22 -4.79
N ARG A 80 2.51 -9.95 -4.91
CA ARG A 80 1.87 -8.74 -4.41
C ARG A 80 0.62 -9.09 -3.62
N GLU A 81 0.50 -8.52 -2.43
CA GLU A 81 -0.61 -8.76 -1.52
C GLU A 81 -1.39 -7.47 -1.29
N ILE A 82 -2.72 -7.53 -1.33
CA ILE A 82 -3.56 -6.37 -1.01
C ILE A 82 -3.58 -6.17 0.50
N ILE A 83 -3.17 -4.99 0.96
CA ILE A 83 -3.08 -4.67 2.40
C ILE A 83 -4.20 -3.75 2.85
N ALA A 84 -4.66 -2.85 1.99
CA ALA A 84 -5.77 -1.96 2.28
C ALA A 84 -6.52 -1.62 1.01
N TYR A 85 -7.80 -1.39 1.13
CA TYR A 85 -8.63 -0.89 0.05
C TYR A 85 -9.74 -0.02 0.63
N ARG A 86 -10.16 0.95 -0.18
CA ARG A 86 -11.22 1.87 0.16
C ARG A 86 -12.56 1.15 0.07
N LYS A 87 -13.32 1.12 1.18
CA LYS A 87 -14.66 0.52 1.26
C LYS A 87 -15.80 1.49 0.92
N ASP A 88 -15.54 2.81 0.91
CA ASP A 88 -16.58 3.84 0.73
C ASP A 88 -17.00 4.07 -0.73
N MET A 89 -16.29 3.50 -1.72
CA MET A 89 -16.71 3.57 -3.11
C MET A 89 -17.85 2.55 -3.33
N GLY A 90 -19.09 3.01 -3.23
CA GLY A 90 -20.33 2.24 -3.28
C GLY A 90 -20.58 1.46 -4.58
N ASN A 91 -19.82 0.39 -4.79
CA ASN A 91 -20.22 -0.74 -5.60
C ASN A 91 -19.61 -1.97 -4.92
N GLY A 92 -20.43 -2.97 -4.57
CA GLY A 92 -20.12 -4.10 -3.69
C GLY A 92 -19.11 -5.10 -4.25
N ALA A 93 -17.99 -4.64 -4.79
CA ALA A 93 -16.81 -5.42 -5.06
C ALA A 93 -15.74 -4.94 -4.09
N GLY A 94 -15.58 -5.65 -2.96
CA GLY A 94 -14.29 -5.69 -2.29
C GLY A 94 -13.22 -6.01 -3.34
N CYS A 95 -11.97 -5.59 -3.10
CA CYS A 95 -10.83 -5.87 -3.98
C CYS A 95 -10.60 -7.43 -4.02
N THR A 96 -11.49 -8.20 -4.66
CA THR A 96 -11.56 -9.68 -4.74
C THR A 96 -10.93 -10.19 -6.04
N GLY A 97 -10.07 -9.39 -6.65
CA GLY A 97 -9.36 -9.75 -7.88
C GLY A 97 -7.91 -9.36 -7.77
N THR A 98 -7.04 -10.29 -7.37
CA THR A 98 -5.61 -10.24 -7.69
C THR A 98 -5.34 -10.51 -9.18
N GLU A 99 -6.40 -10.77 -9.96
CA GLU A 99 -6.37 -10.97 -11.39
C GLU A 99 -6.31 -9.63 -12.13
N THR A 100 -5.14 -9.32 -12.69
CA THR A 100 -5.00 -8.30 -13.73
C THR A 100 -4.81 -9.01 -15.06
N LEU A 101 -5.77 -8.88 -15.98
CA LEU A 101 -5.62 -9.32 -17.37
C LEU A 101 -4.53 -8.48 -18.06
N HIS A 102 -3.34 -9.06 -18.22
CA HIS A 102 -2.31 -8.56 -19.10
C HIS A 102 -2.63 -9.06 -20.52
N ARG A 103 -3.03 -8.14 -21.41
CA ARG A 103 -3.27 -8.43 -22.82
C ARG A 103 -1.97 -8.12 -23.57
N GLU A 104 -1.20 -9.16 -23.93
CA GLU A 104 -0.13 -9.02 -24.92
C GLU A 104 -0.68 -9.39 -26.30
N ASN A 105 -0.35 -8.56 -27.28
CA ASN A 105 -0.79 -8.66 -28.68
C ASN A 105 0.27 -9.38 -29.52
#